data_AF-A0A2M7PQF0-F1
#
_entry.id   AF-A0A2M7PQF0-F1
#
_cell.length_a   1.000
_cell.length_b   1.000
_cell.length_c   1.000
_cell.angle_alpha   90.00
_cell.angle_beta   90.00
_cell.angle_gamma   90.00
#
_symmetry.space_group_name_H-M   'P 1'
#
loop_
_entity.id
_entity.type
_entity.pdbx_description
1 polymer ?
#
loop_
_entity_poly.entity_id
_entity_poly.type
_entity_poly.pdbx_seq_one_letter_code
_entity_poly.pdbx_strand_id
1 'polypeptide(L)'
;MIKIKSKLTISFILLIIIIIFSFTNLSIDAQRSFEITDYNAQVKILENGDMQVSEIFEYSFDGDFNGIIRDIGIKGSDGLQYFKASEYFPEDKELNYDQSSKGDMITYRIYDKSSNERKLF
;
A
#
# COMPACT_ATOMS: atom_id res chain seq x y z
N MET A 1 60.96 -5.30 -11.98
CA MET A 1 59.85 -5.77 -12.84
C MET A 1 59.12 -6.89 -12.12
N ILE A 2 58.00 -6.59 -11.44
CA ILE A 2 57.27 -7.58 -10.63
C ILE A 2 56.49 -8.48 -11.60
N LYS A 3 56.90 -9.74 -11.75
CA LYS A 3 56.12 -10.76 -12.48
C LYS A 3 54.93 -11.18 -11.61
N ILE A 4 53.87 -10.40 -11.67
CA ILE A 4 52.61 -10.76 -11.01
C ILE A 4 52.07 -12.01 -11.70
N LYS A 5 51.89 -13.11 -10.96
CA LYS A 5 51.35 -14.36 -11.51
C LYS A 5 49.91 -14.11 -11.94
N SER A 6 49.60 -14.30 -13.23
CA SER A 6 48.28 -13.99 -13.84
C SER A 6 47.08 -14.64 -13.12
N LYS A 7 47.28 -15.79 -12.48
CA LYS A 7 46.27 -16.46 -11.65
C LYS A 7 45.93 -15.69 -10.36
N LEU A 8 46.92 -15.00 -9.76
CA LEU A 8 46.73 -14.20 -8.55
C LEU A 8 45.93 -12.92 -8.86
N THR A 9 46.17 -12.30 -10.02
CA THR A 9 45.40 -11.15 -10.50
C THR A 9 43.96 -11.50 -10.85
N ILE A 10 43.73 -12.65 -11.49
CA ILE A 10 42.36 -13.11 -11.81
C ILE A 10 41.58 -13.41 -10.52
N SER A 11 42.21 -14.07 -9.55
CA SER A 11 41.58 -14.34 -8.26
C SER A 11 41.23 -13.06 -7.50
N PHE A 12 42.07 -12.03 -7.59
CA PHE A 12 41.82 -10.74 -6.95
C PHE A 12 40.67 -9.97 -7.62
N ILE A 13 40.60 -9.99 -8.95
CA ILE A 13 39.49 -9.40 -9.71
C ILE A 13 38.16 -10.10 -9.38
N LEU A 14 38.17 -11.44 -9.31
CA LEU A 14 36.99 -12.22 -8.96
C LEU A 14 36.50 -11.90 -7.54
N LEU A 15 37.42 -11.74 -6.59
CA LEU A 15 37.11 -11.33 -5.23
C LEU A 15 36.47 -9.93 -5.18
N ILE A 16 36.99 -8.97 -5.94
CA ILE A 16 36.41 -7.63 -6.04
C ILE A 16 34.99 -7.68 -6.62
N ILE A 17 34.76 -8.49 -7.65
CA ILE A 17 33.42 -8.66 -8.23
C ILE A 17 32.45 -9.24 -7.20
N ILE A 18 32.85 -10.29 -6.45
CA ILE A 18 32.03 -10.89 -5.39
C ILE A 18 31.70 -9.86 -4.29
N ILE A 19 32.67 -9.04 -3.91
CA ILE A 19 32.47 -7.98 -2.91
C ILE A 19 31.46 -6.95 -3.43
N ILE A 20 31.56 -6.50 -4.68
CA ILE A 20 30.60 -5.56 -5.28
C ILE A 20 29.19 -6.16 -5.32
N PHE A 21 29.04 -7.42 -5.72
CA PHE A 21 27.74 -8.12 -5.73
C PHE A 21 27.18 -8.37 -4.33
N SER A 22 28.02 -8.42 -3.29
CA SER A 22 27.55 -8.61 -1.91
C SER A 22 26.86 -7.36 -1.35
N PHE A 23 27.15 -6.17 -1.89
CA PHE A 23 26.56 -4.90 -1.44
C PHE A 23 25.27 -4.49 -2.17
N THR A 24 24.85 -5.20 -3.23
CA THR A 24 23.63 -4.83 -3.98
C THR A 24 22.33 -5.22 -3.28
N ASN A 25 22.40 -5.89 -2.11
CA ASN A 25 21.25 -6.29 -1.31
C ASN A 25 21.11 -5.48 -0.01
N LEU A 26 21.62 -4.25 0.02
CA LEU A 26 21.18 -3.28 1.03
C LEU A 26 19.77 -2.82 0.63
N SER A 27 18.78 -3.66 0.92
CA SER A 27 17.39 -3.25 1.01
C SER A 27 17.32 -2.26 2.17
N ILE A 28 17.56 -0.98 1.86
CA ILE A 28 17.11 0.11 2.71
C ILE A 28 15.60 0.02 2.61
N ASP A 29 14.99 -0.72 3.53
CA ASP A 29 13.55 -0.65 3.73
C ASP A 29 13.31 0.81 4.10
N ALA A 30 12.83 1.58 3.13
CA ALA A 30 12.53 2.98 3.34
C ALA A 30 11.53 3.00 4.49
N GLN A 31 11.96 3.54 5.63
CA GLN A 31 11.13 3.58 6.82
C GLN A 31 9.91 4.42 6.47
N ARG A 32 8.83 3.74 6.14
CA ARG A 32 7.55 4.35 5.78
C ARG A 32 6.57 4.14 6.91
N SER A 33 5.76 5.15 7.15
CA SER A 33 4.71 5.12 8.14
C SER A 33 3.51 5.91 7.63
N PHE A 34 2.37 5.67 8.23
CA PHE A 34 1.20 6.50 8.01
C PHE A 34 0.43 6.61 9.31
N GLU A 35 -0.33 7.69 9.44
CA GLU A 35 -1.27 7.92 10.52
C GLU A 35 -2.64 8.25 9.92
N ILE A 36 -3.70 7.69 10.48
CA ILE A 36 -5.06 8.17 10.23
C ILE A 36 -5.30 9.27 11.27
N THR A 37 -5.23 10.52 10.83
CA THR A 37 -5.29 11.68 11.73
C THR A 37 -6.72 12.08 12.06
N ASP A 38 -7.67 11.77 11.17
CA ASP A 38 -9.10 11.95 11.40
C ASP A 38 -9.92 10.86 10.68
N TYR A 39 -11.10 10.56 11.22
CA TYR A 39 -12.04 9.60 10.66
C TYR A 39 -13.47 10.05 10.94
N ASN A 40 -14.21 10.29 9.87
CA ASN A 40 -15.64 10.59 9.91
C ASN A 40 -16.43 9.46 9.25
N ALA A 41 -17.49 9.00 9.92
CA ALA A 41 -18.41 8.04 9.34
C ALA A 41 -19.85 8.46 9.57
N GLN A 42 -20.64 8.35 8.50
CA GLN A 42 -22.08 8.50 8.54
C GLN A 42 -22.73 7.19 8.11
N VAL A 43 -23.65 6.70 8.95
CA VAL A 43 -24.44 5.49 8.67
C VAL A 43 -25.91 5.87 8.63
N LYS A 44 -26.59 5.48 7.56
CA LYS A 44 -28.03 5.62 7.40
C LYS A 44 -28.67 4.25 7.25
N ILE A 45 -29.57 3.90 8.15
CA ILE A 45 -30.40 2.71 8.06
C ILE A 45 -31.63 3.05 7.22
N LEU A 46 -31.89 2.28 6.18
CA LEU A 46 -33.03 2.43 5.28
C LEU A 46 -34.26 1.71 5.83
N GLU A 47 -35.44 2.02 5.29
CA GLU A 47 -36.72 1.42 5.73
C GLU A 47 -36.76 -0.11 5.58
N ASN A 48 -36.00 -0.64 4.61
CA ASN A 48 -35.88 -2.08 4.36
C ASN A 48 -34.82 -2.77 5.25
N GLY A 49 -34.13 -2.02 6.12
CA GLY A 49 -33.09 -2.53 7.00
C GLY A 49 -31.66 -2.47 6.43
N ASP A 50 -31.50 -2.09 5.16
CA ASP A 50 -30.17 -1.92 4.56
C ASP A 50 -29.43 -0.73 5.18
N MET A 51 -28.10 -0.78 5.15
CA MET A 51 -27.25 0.31 5.62
C MET A 51 -26.54 0.99 4.46
N GLN A 52 -26.62 2.31 4.39
CA GLN A 52 -25.75 3.15 3.58
C GLN A 52 -24.66 3.74 4.47
N VAL A 53 -23.41 3.52 4.11
CA VAL A 53 -22.24 3.98 4.87
C VAL A 53 -21.43 4.93 3.99
N SER A 54 -21.10 6.09 4.53
CA SER A 54 -20.14 7.04 3.94
C SER A 54 -19.04 7.28 4.96
N GLU A 55 -17.80 7.07 4.56
CA GLU A 55 -16.62 7.26 5.40
C GLU A 55 -15.69 8.29 4.76
N ILE A 56 -15.02 9.10 5.56
CA ILE A 56 -13.90 9.94 5.15
C ILE A 56 -12.72 9.65 6.09
N PHE A 57 -11.59 9.26 5.54
CA PHE A 57 -10.34 9.03 6.27
C PHE A 57 -9.31 10.08 5.90
N GLU A 58 -8.81 10.85 6.87
CA GLU A 58 -7.63 11.68 6.66
C GLU A 58 -6.37 10.86 6.98
N TYR A 59 -5.53 10.65 5.98
CA TYR A 59 -4.22 10.01 6.14
C TYR A 59 -3.11 11.06 6.08
N SER A 60 -2.12 10.91 6.94
CA SER A 60 -0.80 11.52 6.83
C SER A 60 0.22 10.44 6.50
N PHE A 61 0.76 10.44 5.29
CA PHE A 61 1.76 9.49 4.83
C PHE A 61 3.18 10.05 4.97
N ASP A 62 4.10 9.19 5.39
CA ASP A 62 5.54 9.39 5.38
C ASP A 62 6.17 8.20 4.65
N GLY A 63 6.62 8.42 3.42
CA GLY A 63 7.13 7.40 2.51
C GLY A 63 6.13 6.88 1.48
N ASP A 64 6.59 6.04 0.55
CA ASP A 64 5.82 5.65 -0.64
C ASP A 64 4.83 4.49 -0.38
N PHE A 65 3.57 4.71 -0.77
CA PHE A 65 2.47 3.74 -0.73
C PHE A 65 1.80 3.62 -2.11
N ASN A 66 1.21 2.46 -2.37
CA ASN A 66 0.52 2.17 -3.64
C ASN A 66 -1.01 2.20 -3.52
N GLY A 67 -1.54 2.52 -2.35
CA GLY A 67 -2.97 2.55 -2.09
C GLY A 67 -3.36 2.03 -0.71
N ILE A 68 -4.64 1.75 -0.55
CA ILE A 68 -5.29 1.38 0.71
C ILE A 68 -5.91 -0.01 0.57
N ILE A 69 -5.85 -0.79 1.65
CA ILE A 69 -6.58 -2.06 1.76
C ILE A 69 -7.72 -1.88 2.76
N ARG A 70 -8.95 -2.19 2.36
CA ARG A 70 -10.14 -2.17 3.20
C ARG A 70 -10.73 -3.56 3.28
N ASP A 71 -10.81 -4.09 4.49
CA ASP A 71 -11.48 -5.35 4.78
C ASP A 71 -12.85 -5.05 5.41
N ILE A 72 -13.91 -5.58 4.80
CA ILE A 72 -15.29 -5.38 5.25
C ILE A 72 -15.88 -6.75 5.59
N GLY A 73 -16.25 -6.91 6.86
CA GLY A 73 -16.96 -8.09 7.35
C GLY A 73 -18.45 -8.01 7.01
N ILE A 74 -18.97 -9.04 6.34
CA ILE A 74 -20.38 -9.12 5.93
C ILE A 74 -21.18 -10.15 6.74
N LYS A 75 -20.57 -10.72 7.78
CA LYS A 75 -21.23 -11.73 8.62
C LYS A 75 -22.50 -11.17 9.27
N GLY A 76 -23.61 -11.86 9.09
CA GLY A 76 -24.92 -11.45 9.63
C GLY A 76 -25.64 -10.39 8.79
N SER A 77 -25.13 -10.10 7.59
CA SER A 77 -25.81 -9.30 6.57
C SER A 77 -26.08 -10.15 5.33
N ASP A 78 -26.92 -9.64 4.42
CA ASP A 78 -27.18 -10.24 3.11
C ASP A 78 -26.05 -9.93 2.08
N GLY A 79 -24.93 -9.38 2.56
CA GLY A 79 -23.75 -9.04 1.77
C GLY A 79 -23.54 -7.53 1.67
N LEU A 80 -22.65 -7.14 0.76
CA LEU A 80 -22.37 -5.75 0.42
C LEU A 80 -22.71 -5.53 -1.05
N GLN A 81 -23.51 -4.50 -1.31
CA GLN A 81 -23.83 -4.04 -2.65
C GLN A 81 -23.30 -2.63 -2.82
N TYR A 82 -22.66 -2.37 -3.97
CA TYR A 82 -22.09 -1.08 -4.35
C TYR A 82 -20.96 -0.61 -3.43
N PHE A 83 -19.74 -0.65 -3.96
CA PHE A 83 -18.57 -0.06 -3.34
C PHE A 83 -18.02 1.03 -4.26
N LYS A 84 -17.65 2.17 -3.68
CA LYS A 84 -16.95 3.24 -4.38
C LYS A 84 -15.88 3.79 -3.43
N ALA A 85 -14.72 4.07 -3.98
CA ALA A 85 -13.66 4.80 -3.30
C ALA A 85 -13.27 6.00 -4.15
N SER A 86 -13.01 7.12 -3.50
CA SER A 86 -12.53 8.33 -4.12
C SER A 86 -11.35 8.88 -3.31
N GLU A 87 -10.51 9.69 -3.93
CA GLU A 87 -9.79 10.72 -3.19
C GLU A 87 -10.75 11.92 -3.12
N TYR A 88 -10.94 12.48 -1.94
CA TYR A 88 -11.73 13.69 -1.71
C TYR A 88 -10.85 14.94 -1.73
N PHE A 89 -9.60 14.79 -1.29
CA PHE A 89 -8.58 15.83 -1.31
C PHE A 89 -7.20 15.19 -1.48
N PRO A 90 -6.28 15.78 -2.29
CA PRO A 90 -6.39 17.08 -2.96
C PRO A 90 -7.30 17.13 -4.20
N GLU A 91 -7.55 16.01 -4.86
CA GLU A 91 -8.38 15.94 -6.06
C GLU A 91 -9.64 15.12 -5.78
N ASP A 92 -10.82 15.63 -6.16
CA ASP A 92 -12.06 14.85 -6.16
C ASP A 92 -12.05 13.89 -7.36
N LYS A 93 -11.51 12.68 -7.17
CA LYS A 93 -11.35 11.66 -8.22
C LYS A 93 -11.77 10.29 -7.72
N GLU A 94 -12.48 9.56 -8.58
CA GLU A 94 -12.82 8.16 -8.31
C GLU A 94 -11.60 7.26 -8.51
N LEU A 95 -11.43 6.29 -7.61
CA LEU A 95 -10.27 5.41 -7.57
C LEU A 95 -10.61 4.01 -8.08
N ASN A 96 -9.67 3.42 -8.81
CA ASN A 96 -9.77 2.03 -9.21
C ASN A 96 -9.48 1.12 -8.02
N TYR A 97 -10.13 -0.04 -8.00
CA TYR A 97 -9.89 -1.06 -6.98
C TYR A 97 -10.04 -2.47 -7.53
N ASP A 98 -9.33 -3.40 -6.91
CA ASP A 98 -9.61 -4.84 -7.03
C ASP A 98 -10.42 -5.31 -5.83
N GLN A 99 -11.32 -6.26 -6.07
CA GLN A 99 -12.10 -6.92 -5.03
C GLN A 99 -11.72 -8.40 -4.95
N SER A 100 -11.62 -8.91 -3.73
CA SER A 100 -11.57 -10.35 -3.46
C SER A 100 -12.43 -10.68 -2.24
N SER A 101 -12.82 -11.94 -2.09
CA SER A 101 -13.60 -12.39 -0.94
C SER A 101 -13.02 -13.67 -0.36
N LYS A 102 -13.04 -13.79 0.97
CA LYS A 102 -12.61 -14.96 1.71
C LYS A 102 -13.51 -15.16 2.93
N GLY A 103 -14.39 -16.16 2.88
CA GLY A 103 -15.40 -16.37 3.91
C GLY A 103 -16.34 -15.17 4.00
N ASP A 104 -16.60 -14.69 5.21
CA ASP A 104 -17.47 -13.54 5.46
C ASP A 104 -16.73 -12.18 5.37
N MET A 105 -15.60 -12.12 4.67
CA MET A 105 -14.82 -10.89 4.46
C MET A 105 -14.71 -10.57 2.97
N ILE A 106 -14.92 -9.30 2.62
CA ILE A 106 -14.62 -8.72 1.31
C ILE A 106 -13.44 -7.77 1.49
N THR A 107 -12.39 -7.97 0.68
CA THR A 107 -11.18 -7.14 0.67
C THR A 107 -11.17 -6.30 -0.60
N TYR A 108 -11.09 -4.98 -0.41
CA TYR A 108 -10.86 -3.99 -1.47
C TYR A 108 -9.41 -3.52 -1.42
N ARG A 109 -8.70 -3.63 -2.54
CA ARG A 109 -7.40 -3.00 -2.75
C ARG A 109 -7.61 -1.79 -3.64
N ILE A 110 -7.64 -0.62 -3.01
CA ILE A 110 -7.91 0.68 -3.65
C ILE A 110 -6.57 1.27 -4.07
N TYR A 111 -6.43 1.63 -5.34
CA TYR A 111 -5.17 2.08 -5.90
C TYR A 111 -5.09 3.60 -5.95
N ASP A 112 -4.16 4.15 -5.18
CA ASP A 112 -3.76 5.56 -5.25
C ASP A 112 -2.36 5.72 -4.66
N LYS A 113 -1.44 6.30 -5.43
CA LYS A 113 -0.06 6.47 -4.97
C LYS A 113 0.02 7.64 -4.01
N SER A 114 0.72 7.43 -2.90
CA SER A 114 0.99 8.44 -1.88
C SER A 114 2.45 8.42 -1.47
N SER A 115 2.98 9.57 -1.07
CA SER A 115 4.36 9.73 -0.57
C SER A 115 4.38 10.51 0.75
N ASN A 116 5.08 11.64 0.83
CA ASN A 116 5.13 12.51 2.01
C ASN A 116 4.02 13.57 1.96
N GLU A 117 2.78 13.15 2.16
CA GLU A 117 1.60 14.00 1.92
C GLU A 117 0.40 13.64 2.78
N ARG A 118 -0.62 14.51 2.74
CA ARG A 118 -1.92 14.25 3.34
C ARG A 118 -2.97 14.06 2.27
N LYS A 119 -3.84 13.07 2.49
CA LYS A 119 -4.97 12.78 1.60
C LYS A 119 -6.21 12.45 2.39
N LEU A 120 -7.35 12.83 1.83
CA LEU A 120 -8.65 12.40 2.31
C LEU A 120 -9.23 11.42 1.29
N PHE A 121 -9.70 10.27 1.80
CA PHE A 121 -10.37 9.24 1.00
C PHE A 121 -11.79 9.01 1.51
#